data_AF-A0A8T3VUX1-F1
#
_entry.id   AF-A0A8T3VUX1-F1
#
_cell.length_a   1.000
_cell.length_b   1.000
_cell.length_c   1.000
_cell.angle_alpha   90.00
_cell.angle_beta   90.00
_cell.angle_gamma   90.00
#
_symmetry.space_group_name_H-M   'P 1'
#
loop_
_entity.id
_entity.type
_entity.pdbx_description
1 polymer ?
#
loop_
_entity_poly.entity_id
_entity_poly.type
_entity_poly.pdbx_seq_one_letter_code
_entity_poly.pdbx_strand_id
1 'polypeptide(L)'
;MRIRYHHPIPNFYKVENPINPLNSISETLLNDLDEFILNQNFIGVSYSKLSDEFKKEWNIDWDNILILKYKMSDDILKMNPSKEKTVLEDKEFQDFGRKTFEVADFLRQNNFKADLIHPLDDSVSLRAIAMQSMDCVITRSNMCMFKEALNVGFFMIKTSIENLPYKNENDMQWVSDFCSTCGICIDRCPEKAFDEDGKFIRKLCTAHSQGCSKCVLICPFYKQGYEKVKKRYDRKQKR
;
A
#
# COMPACT_ATOMS: atom_id res chain seq x y z
N MET A 1 8.12 6.90 10.08
CA MET A 1 6.98 6.30 10.81
C MET A 1 7.21 4.79 10.93
N ARG A 2 7.81 4.31 12.02
CA ARG A 2 8.13 2.88 12.16
C ARG A 2 7.05 2.13 12.95
N ILE A 3 6.49 1.07 12.36
CA ILE A 3 5.78 0.02 13.12
C ILE A 3 6.83 -0.64 14.01
N ARG A 4 6.62 -0.62 15.33
CA ARG A 4 7.69 -0.91 16.30
C ARG A 4 8.12 -2.37 16.30
N TYR A 5 7.22 -3.27 15.91
CA TYR A 5 7.47 -4.71 15.90
C TYR A 5 7.96 -5.24 14.55
N HIS A 6 7.99 -4.41 13.49
CA HIS A 6 8.56 -4.85 12.23
C HIS A 6 10.09 -4.81 12.26
N HIS A 7 10.70 -5.94 11.96
CA HIS A 7 12.15 -6.03 11.81
C HIS A 7 12.57 -5.44 10.46
N PRO A 8 13.77 -4.83 10.35
CA PRO A 8 14.36 -4.47 9.07
C PRO A 8 14.37 -5.69 8.14
N ILE A 9 14.04 -5.46 6.87
CA ILE A 9 14.02 -6.54 5.89
C ILE A 9 15.45 -6.74 5.40
N PRO A 10 16.02 -7.95 5.52
CA PRO A 10 17.33 -8.23 4.96
C PRO A 10 17.36 -8.00 3.45
N ASN A 11 18.54 -7.66 2.92
CA ASN A 11 18.73 -7.62 1.48
C ASN A 11 18.65 -9.06 0.93
N PHE A 12 17.72 -9.31 0.01
CA PHE A 12 17.54 -10.61 -0.64
C PHE A 12 17.80 -10.58 -2.17
N TYR A 13 18.38 -9.51 -2.72
CA TYR A 13 18.73 -9.47 -4.15
C TYR A 13 19.68 -10.61 -4.50
N LYS A 14 19.38 -11.29 -5.60
CA LYS A 14 20.25 -12.31 -6.21
C LYS A 14 20.83 -11.82 -7.53
N VAL A 15 20.27 -10.75 -8.09
CA VAL A 15 20.66 -10.20 -9.38
C VAL A 15 21.05 -8.75 -9.15
N GLU A 16 22.23 -8.35 -9.63
CA GLU A 16 22.67 -6.97 -9.57
C GLU A 16 21.90 -6.10 -10.56
N ASN A 17 21.84 -4.79 -10.30
CA ASN A 17 21.27 -3.87 -11.29
C ASN A 17 22.12 -3.87 -12.57
N PRO A 18 21.49 -3.76 -13.75
CA PRO A 18 22.21 -3.62 -15.01
C PRO A 18 23.01 -2.30 -15.04
N ILE A 19 24.18 -2.32 -15.67
CA ILE A 19 25.01 -1.11 -15.87
C ILE A 19 24.28 -0.10 -16.75
N ASN A 20 23.61 -0.58 -17.80
CA ASN A 20 22.83 0.21 -18.74
C ASN A 20 21.36 -0.27 -18.73
N PRO A 21 20.53 0.22 -17.80
CA PRO A 21 19.14 -0.21 -17.70
C PRO A 21 18.33 0.23 -18.92
N LEU A 22 17.38 -0.62 -19.31
CA LEU A 22 16.32 -0.28 -20.25
C LEU A 22 15.28 0.63 -19.56
N ASN A 23 14.63 1.46 -20.36
CA ASN A 23 13.58 2.37 -19.88
C ASN A 23 12.20 2.07 -20.49
N SER A 24 12.10 1.13 -21.43
CA SER A 24 10.82 0.74 -22.03
C SER A 24 10.60 -0.76 -21.89
N ILE A 25 9.46 -1.13 -21.29
CA ILE A 25 8.99 -2.51 -21.19
C ILE A 25 8.07 -2.83 -22.37
N SER A 26 8.18 -4.04 -22.93
CA SER A 26 7.25 -4.53 -23.94
C SER A 26 5.94 -4.99 -23.31
N GLU A 27 4.85 -5.00 -24.06
CA GLU A 27 3.55 -5.48 -23.58
C GLU A 27 3.63 -6.96 -23.14
N THR A 28 4.35 -7.80 -23.89
CA THR A 28 4.58 -9.21 -23.52
C THR A 28 5.25 -9.33 -22.16
N LEU A 29 6.34 -8.60 -21.92
CA LEU A 29 7.08 -8.69 -20.66
C LEU A 29 6.31 -8.05 -19.49
N LEU A 30 5.49 -7.03 -19.75
CA LEU A 30 4.59 -6.45 -18.76
C LEU A 30 3.53 -7.49 -18.32
N ASN A 31 2.97 -8.24 -19.26
CA ASN A 31 2.04 -9.33 -18.94
C ASN A 31 2.73 -10.46 -18.16
N ASP A 32 3.96 -10.83 -18.55
CA ASP A 32 4.76 -11.84 -17.83
C ASP A 32 5.06 -11.37 -16.39
N LEU A 33 5.35 -10.09 -16.20
CA LEU A 33 5.55 -9.47 -14.89
C LEU A 33 4.28 -9.55 -14.04
N ASP A 34 3.12 -9.21 -14.61
CA ASP A 34 1.85 -9.24 -13.89
C ASP A 34 1.49 -10.67 -13.46
N GLU A 35 1.68 -11.65 -14.34
CA GLU A 35 1.49 -13.07 -14.01
C GLU A 35 2.47 -13.51 -12.91
N PHE A 36 3.74 -13.13 -13.01
CA PHE A 36 4.74 -13.42 -11.99
C PHE A 36 4.35 -12.84 -10.62
N ILE A 37 3.90 -11.58 -10.58
CA ILE A 37 3.44 -10.90 -9.34
C ILE A 37 2.25 -11.66 -8.72
N LEU A 38 1.27 -12.08 -9.53
CA LEU A 38 0.12 -12.84 -9.04
C LEU A 38 0.53 -14.22 -8.51
N ASN A 39 1.45 -14.92 -9.19
CA ASN A 39 1.99 -16.20 -8.75
C ASN A 39 2.74 -16.11 -7.40
N GLN A 40 3.24 -14.92 -7.05
CA GLN A 40 3.84 -14.64 -5.74
C GLN A 40 2.82 -14.36 -4.62
N ASN A 41 1.52 -14.45 -4.92
CA ASN A 41 0.39 -14.14 -4.02
C ASN A 41 0.20 -12.66 -3.71
N PHE A 42 0.78 -11.75 -4.50
CA PHE A 42 0.29 -10.39 -4.51
C PHE A 42 -1.10 -10.36 -5.16
N ILE A 43 -1.93 -9.41 -4.75
CA ILE A 43 -3.29 -9.24 -5.26
C ILE A 43 -3.36 -8.26 -6.44
N GLY A 44 -2.22 -7.68 -6.80
CA GLY A 44 -2.08 -6.79 -7.94
C GLY A 44 -0.91 -5.83 -7.79
N VAL A 45 -0.72 -5.02 -8.83
CA VAL A 45 0.28 -3.95 -8.88
C VAL A 45 -0.41 -2.63 -9.25
N SER A 46 0.12 -1.52 -8.77
CA SER A 46 -0.21 -0.18 -9.23
C SER A 46 1.07 0.52 -9.64
N TYR A 47 0.97 1.49 -10.55
CA TYR A 47 2.15 2.22 -11.03
C TYR A 47 2.02 3.69 -10.65
N SER A 48 3.12 4.25 -10.17
CA SER A 48 3.19 5.65 -9.78
C SER A 48 4.33 6.33 -10.51
N LYS A 49 4.03 7.49 -11.09
CA LYS A 49 5.03 8.45 -11.57
C LYS A 49 5.03 9.65 -10.66
N LEU A 50 6.15 9.92 -9.98
CA LEU A 50 6.25 11.05 -9.07
C LEU A 50 6.28 12.38 -9.82
N SER A 51 5.53 13.37 -9.34
CA SER A 51 5.62 14.74 -9.85
C SER A 51 6.94 15.40 -9.45
N ASP A 52 7.37 16.40 -10.21
CA ASP A 52 8.59 17.16 -9.90
C ASP A 52 8.47 17.92 -8.57
N GLU A 53 7.27 18.42 -8.25
CA GLU A 53 6.99 19.07 -6.97
C GLU A 53 7.16 18.09 -5.81
N PHE A 54 6.61 16.87 -5.94
CA PHE A 54 6.73 15.84 -4.92
C PHE A 54 8.19 15.43 -4.72
N LYS A 55 8.93 15.19 -5.82
CA LYS A 55 10.36 14.86 -5.73
C LYS A 55 11.17 15.95 -5.06
N LYS A 56 10.88 17.22 -5.35
CA LYS A 56 11.54 18.38 -4.73
C LYS A 56 11.22 18.49 -3.25
N GLU A 57 9.96 18.31 -2.85
CA GLU A 57 9.52 18.36 -1.45
C GLU A 57 10.22 17.30 -0.59
N TRP A 58 10.38 16.10 -1.14
CA TRP A 58 10.92 14.94 -0.42
C TRP A 58 12.40 14.63 -0.71
N ASN A 59 13.07 15.46 -1.53
CA ASN A 59 14.45 15.29 -1.96
C ASN A 59 14.73 13.89 -2.58
N ILE A 60 13.90 13.53 -3.57
CA ILE A 60 13.92 12.23 -4.27
C ILE A 60 14.47 12.40 -5.69
N ASP A 61 15.27 11.42 -6.14
CA ASP A 61 15.94 11.40 -7.45
C ASP A 61 15.45 10.26 -8.38
N TRP A 62 14.26 9.71 -8.13
CA TRP A 62 13.65 8.65 -8.92
C TRP A 62 12.19 8.95 -9.24
N ASP A 63 11.71 8.45 -10.38
CA ASP A 63 10.41 8.84 -10.95
C ASP A 63 9.36 7.73 -10.86
N ASN A 64 9.72 6.53 -11.33
CA ASN A 64 8.76 5.48 -11.65
C ASN A 64 8.78 4.38 -10.60
N ILE A 65 7.60 3.94 -10.18
CA ILE A 65 7.44 3.02 -9.04
C ILE A 65 6.39 1.96 -9.36
N LEU A 66 6.69 0.72 -9.00
CA LEU A 66 5.72 -0.36 -8.87
C LEU A 66 5.29 -0.46 -7.41
N ILE A 67 3.99 -0.50 -7.17
CA ILE A 67 3.37 -0.69 -5.86
C ILE A 67 2.78 -2.09 -5.84
N LEU A 68 3.48 -3.03 -5.22
CA LEU A 68 3.03 -4.40 -5.07
C LEU A 68 2.06 -4.49 -3.90
N LYS A 69 0.83 -4.92 -4.17
CA LYS A 69 -0.26 -4.98 -3.18
C LYS A 69 -0.41 -6.40 -2.70
N TYR A 70 -0.51 -6.60 -1.39
CA TYR A 70 -0.91 -7.89 -0.82
C TYR A 70 -2.06 -7.70 0.15
N LYS A 71 -2.90 -8.73 0.25
CA LYS A 71 -3.98 -8.74 1.22
C LYS A 71 -3.43 -9.22 2.55
N MET A 72 -3.54 -8.37 3.58
CA MET A 72 -3.18 -8.77 4.94
C MET A 72 -4.07 -9.92 5.41
N SER A 73 -3.49 -10.89 6.12
CA SER A 73 -4.22 -12.06 6.59
C SER A 73 -5.43 -11.70 7.45
N ASP A 74 -6.57 -12.21 7.02
CA ASP A 74 -7.86 -12.00 7.69
C ASP A 74 -7.87 -12.60 9.11
N ASP A 75 -7.18 -13.73 9.29
CA ASP A 75 -7.11 -14.43 10.58
C ASP A 75 -6.25 -13.64 11.56
N ILE A 76 -5.08 -13.16 11.12
CA ILE A 76 -4.20 -12.31 11.93
C ILE A 76 -4.93 -11.02 12.30
N LEU A 77 -5.58 -10.36 11.34
CA LEU A 77 -6.31 -9.13 11.59
C LEU A 77 -7.41 -9.31 12.65
N LYS A 78 -8.11 -10.44 12.68
CA LYS A 78 -9.20 -10.72 13.65
C LYS A 78 -8.68 -11.08 15.04
N MET A 79 -7.40 -11.42 15.20
CA MET A 79 -6.80 -11.65 16.52
C MET A 79 -6.88 -10.38 17.38
N ASN A 80 -7.05 -10.59 18.69
CA ASN A 80 -6.90 -9.51 19.67
C ASN A 80 -5.45 -8.99 19.68
N PRO A 81 -5.25 -7.69 19.95
CA PRO A 81 -3.91 -7.12 20.11
C PRO A 81 -3.10 -7.92 21.14
N SER A 82 -1.93 -8.39 20.73
CA SER A 82 -1.07 -9.25 21.54
C SER A 82 0.34 -9.33 20.95
N LYS A 83 1.31 -9.77 21.76
CA LYS A 83 2.67 -10.02 21.28
C LYS A 83 2.69 -11.08 20.18
N GLU A 84 1.91 -12.14 20.32
CA GLU A 84 1.77 -13.18 19.31
C GLU A 84 1.29 -12.61 17.97
N LYS A 85 0.23 -11.80 17.99
CA LYS A 85 -0.26 -11.12 16.79
C LYS A 85 0.84 -10.31 16.10
N THR A 86 1.59 -9.50 16.85
CA THR A 86 2.67 -8.68 16.27
C THR A 86 3.78 -9.52 15.63
N VAL A 87 4.07 -10.70 16.17
CA VAL A 87 5.03 -11.64 15.57
C VAL A 87 4.50 -12.23 14.27
N LEU A 88 3.20 -12.56 14.21
CA LEU A 88 2.58 -13.08 13.00
C LEU A 88 2.48 -12.00 11.90
N GLU A 89 2.10 -10.77 12.26
CA GLU A 89 2.10 -9.64 11.34
C GLU A 89 3.49 -9.35 10.78
N ASP A 90 4.54 -9.40 11.62
CA ASP A 90 5.91 -9.26 11.15
C ASP A 90 6.33 -10.42 10.24
N LYS A 91 5.97 -11.65 10.57
CA LYS A 91 6.28 -12.81 9.71
C LYS A 91 5.64 -12.67 8.31
N GLU A 92 4.38 -12.25 8.24
CA GLU A 92 3.70 -11.95 6.96
C GLU A 92 4.42 -10.83 6.21
N PHE A 93 4.77 -9.75 6.90
CA PHE A 93 5.53 -8.65 6.32
C PHE A 93 6.90 -9.07 5.79
N GLN A 94 7.66 -9.91 6.51
CA GLN A 94 8.95 -10.43 6.04
C GLN A 94 8.80 -11.34 4.82
N ASP A 95 7.73 -12.15 4.76
CA ASP A 95 7.43 -13.01 3.60
C ASP A 95 7.20 -12.19 2.33
N PHE A 96 6.31 -11.19 2.39
CA PHE A 96 6.08 -10.29 1.26
C PHE A 96 7.28 -9.39 0.96
N GLY A 97 8.07 -9.04 1.97
CA GLY A 97 9.36 -8.37 1.79
C GLY A 97 10.29 -9.20 0.91
N ARG A 98 10.49 -10.48 1.22
CA ARG A 98 11.29 -11.42 0.40
C ARG A 98 10.75 -11.54 -1.03
N LYS A 99 9.45 -11.74 -1.19
CA LYS A 99 8.81 -11.86 -2.51
C LYS A 99 8.96 -10.60 -3.36
N THR A 100 9.01 -9.43 -2.73
CA THR A 100 9.29 -8.17 -3.42
C THR A 100 10.68 -8.14 -4.04
N PHE A 101 11.70 -8.72 -3.37
CA PHE A 101 13.03 -8.87 -3.96
C PHE A 101 13.01 -9.81 -5.18
N GLU A 102 12.19 -10.87 -5.16
CA GLU A 102 12.05 -11.77 -6.31
C GLU A 102 11.43 -11.05 -7.52
N VAL A 103 10.46 -10.16 -7.30
CA VAL A 103 9.90 -9.30 -8.36
C VAL A 103 10.94 -8.29 -8.87
N ALA A 104 11.73 -7.70 -7.98
CA ALA A 104 12.80 -6.80 -8.39
C ALA A 104 13.90 -7.53 -9.18
N ASP A 105 14.28 -8.75 -8.77
CA ASP A 105 15.24 -9.58 -9.49
C ASP A 105 14.70 -9.99 -10.88
N PHE A 106 13.40 -10.29 -11.01
CA PHE A 106 12.76 -10.52 -12.31
C PHE A 106 12.96 -9.33 -13.26
N LEU A 107 12.76 -8.10 -12.76
CA LEU A 107 13.01 -6.88 -13.55
C LEU A 107 14.49 -6.72 -13.91
N ARG A 108 15.40 -6.98 -12.97
CA ARG A 108 16.86 -6.89 -13.20
C ARG A 108 17.35 -7.91 -14.22
N GLN A 109 16.84 -9.14 -14.19
CA GLN A 109 17.13 -10.18 -15.20
C GLN A 109 16.71 -9.75 -16.61
N ASN A 110 15.68 -8.92 -16.70
CA ASN A 110 15.20 -8.34 -17.95
C ASN A 110 15.82 -6.95 -18.25
N ASN A 111 16.98 -6.65 -17.68
CA ASN A 111 17.75 -5.42 -17.89
C ASN A 111 17.05 -4.12 -17.46
N PHE A 112 16.14 -4.16 -16.49
CA PHE A 112 15.62 -2.94 -15.84
C PHE A 112 16.33 -2.68 -14.52
N LYS A 113 16.53 -1.40 -14.19
CA LYS A 113 16.88 -1.04 -12.82
C LYS A 113 15.66 -1.27 -11.94
N ALA A 114 15.83 -1.91 -10.79
CA ALA A 114 14.75 -2.17 -9.85
C ALA A 114 15.29 -2.20 -8.42
N ASP A 115 14.84 -1.26 -7.59
CA ASP A 115 15.26 -1.18 -6.19
C ASP A 115 14.05 -1.04 -5.27
N LEU A 116 13.94 -1.90 -4.27
CA LEU A 116 13.06 -1.77 -3.13
C LEU A 116 13.24 -0.41 -2.44
N ILE A 117 12.15 0.33 -2.29
CA ILE A 117 12.03 1.42 -1.35
C ILE A 117 11.78 0.79 0.01
N HIS A 118 12.77 0.84 0.90
CA HIS A 118 12.71 0.09 2.15
C HIS A 118 11.52 0.60 3.00
N PRO A 119 10.53 -0.25 3.34
CA PRO A 119 9.26 0.22 3.91
C PRO A 119 9.36 0.79 5.33
N LEU A 120 10.48 0.53 6.01
CA LEU A 120 10.78 1.11 7.33
C LEU A 120 11.68 2.35 7.25
N ASP A 121 12.10 2.75 6.05
CA ASP A 121 12.69 4.07 5.84
C ASP A 121 11.60 5.13 5.99
N ASP A 122 11.89 6.16 6.76
CA ASP A 122 10.96 7.26 7.01
C ASP A 122 11.42 8.61 6.48
N SER A 123 12.40 8.60 5.57
CA SER A 123 12.73 9.72 4.71
C SER A 123 11.54 10.20 3.87
N VAL A 124 10.68 9.28 3.43
CA VAL A 124 9.46 9.58 2.65
C VAL A 124 8.23 8.81 3.13
N SER A 125 7.06 9.44 3.02
CA SER A 125 5.79 8.76 3.28
C SER A 125 5.39 7.84 2.12
N LEU A 126 5.47 6.51 2.33
CA LEU A 126 5.01 5.54 1.32
C LEU A 126 3.53 5.72 0.94
N ARG A 127 2.68 6.15 1.87
CA ARG A 127 1.28 6.46 1.53
C ARG A 127 1.17 7.67 0.62
N ALA A 128 2.05 8.66 0.78
CA ALA A 128 2.05 9.83 -0.08
C ALA A 128 2.53 9.46 -1.49
N ILE A 129 3.53 8.56 -1.59
CA ILE A 129 3.91 7.93 -2.86
C ILE A 129 2.73 7.19 -3.47
N ALA A 130 2.03 6.34 -2.70
CA ALA A 130 0.90 5.59 -3.23
C ALA A 130 -0.19 6.49 -3.81
N MET A 131 -0.48 7.64 -3.17
CA MET A 131 -1.45 8.61 -3.68
C MET A 131 -1.08 9.20 -5.05
N GLN A 132 0.20 9.24 -5.43
CA GLN A 132 0.65 9.69 -6.76
C GLN A 132 0.28 8.70 -7.88
N SER A 133 -0.06 7.44 -7.55
CA SER A 133 -0.50 6.44 -8.53
C SER A 133 -1.92 6.69 -9.08
N MET A 134 -2.69 7.58 -8.44
CA MET A 134 -4.12 7.75 -8.69
C MET A 134 -4.97 6.47 -8.54
N ASP A 135 -4.43 5.42 -7.92
CA ASP A 135 -5.08 4.11 -7.76
C ASP A 135 -5.49 3.79 -6.32
N CYS A 136 -5.29 4.74 -5.40
CA CYS A 136 -5.67 4.58 -4.01
C CYS A 136 -6.19 5.87 -3.39
N VAL A 137 -6.79 5.73 -2.22
CA VAL A 137 -7.22 6.84 -1.36
C VAL A 137 -6.84 6.57 0.08
N ILE A 138 -6.45 7.63 0.80
CA ILE A 138 -6.30 7.54 2.25
C ILE A 138 -7.68 7.72 2.88
N THR A 139 -8.16 6.64 3.50
CA THR A 139 -9.44 6.63 4.23
C THR A 139 -9.33 7.36 5.56
N ARG A 140 -10.48 7.69 6.16
CA ARG A 140 -10.53 8.36 7.48
C ARG A 140 -9.92 7.54 8.62
N SER A 141 -9.78 6.23 8.47
CA SER A 141 -9.00 5.38 9.40
C SER A 141 -7.47 5.49 9.19
N ASN A 142 -7.00 6.43 8.37
CA ASN A 142 -5.61 6.62 7.99
C ASN A 142 -4.98 5.41 7.27
N MET A 143 -5.83 4.58 6.62
CA MET A 143 -5.40 3.43 5.82
C MET A 143 -5.41 3.80 4.34
N CYS A 144 -4.38 3.38 3.62
CA CYS A 144 -4.35 3.45 2.16
C CYS A 144 -5.26 2.34 1.62
N MET A 145 -6.30 2.71 0.88
CA MET A 145 -7.26 1.77 0.32
C MET A 145 -7.14 1.74 -1.19
N PHE A 146 -7.10 0.53 -1.74
CA PHE A 146 -7.23 0.25 -3.16
C PHE A 146 -8.61 -0.40 -3.43
N LYS A 147 -9.00 -0.55 -4.69
CA LYS A 147 -10.31 -1.15 -5.03
C LYS A 147 -10.43 -2.61 -4.57
N GLU A 148 -9.31 -3.32 -4.55
CA GLU A 148 -9.21 -4.72 -4.18
C GLU A 148 -9.62 -4.95 -2.72
N ALA A 149 -9.15 -4.09 -1.80
CA ALA A 149 -9.49 -4.18 -0.38
C ALA A 149 -9.06 -2.94 0.43
N LEU A 150 -9.60 -2.83 1.66
CA LEU A 150 -9.09 -1.92 2.69
C LEU A 150 -7.86 -2.48 3.41
N ASN A 151 -7.83 -3.80 3.66
CA ASN A 151 -6.74 -4.48 4.35
C ASN A 151 -5.60 -4.84 3.41
N VAL A 152 -5.04 -3.82 2.75
CA VAL A 152 -3.93 -3.96 1.82
C VAL A 152 -2.66 -3.48 2.49
N GLY A 153 -1.68 -4.38 2.58
CA GLY A 153 -0.28 -4.00 2.75
C GLY A 153 0.37 -3.82 1.38
N PHE A 154 1.41 -3.01 1.30
CA PHE A 154 2.10 -2.80 0.04
C PHE A 154 3.61 -2.59 0.21
N PHE A 155 4.33 -3.00 -0.83
CA PHE A 155 5.75 -2.78 -1.03
C PHE A 155 5.99 -1.98 -2.30
N MET A 156 7.11 -1.27 -2.38
CA MET A 156 7.39 -0.38 -3.49
C MET A 156 8.77 -0.66 -4.09
N ILE A 157 8.82 -0.73 -5.41
CA ILE A 157 10.07 -0.87 -6.18
C ILE A 157 10.18 0.37 -7.05
N LYS A 158 11.26 1.17 -6.88
CA LYS A 158 11.63 2.19 -7.88
C LYS A 158 12.27 1.50 -9.08
N THR A 159 11.93 1.95 -10.29
CA THR A 159 12.39 1.32 -11.53
C THR A 159 12.80 2.32 -12.59
N SER A 160 13.58 1.89 -13.57
CA SER A 160 13.91 2.65 -14.78
C SER A 160 12.78 2.67 -15.82
N ILE A 161 11.75 1.83 -15.71
CA ILE A 161 10.68 1.73 -16.72
C ILE A 161 9.83 3.00 -16.75
N GLU A 162 9.78 3.67 -17.90
CA GLU A 162 9.09 4.93 -18.11
C GLU A 162 7.69 4.78 -18.72
N ASN A 163 7.42 3.68 -19.45
CA ASN A 163 6.17 3.45 -20.19
C ASN A 163 5.19 2.51 -19.45
N LEU A 164 5.17 2.56 -18.12
CA LEU A 164 4.19 1.82 -17.30
C LEU A 164 2.77 2.37 -17.52
N PRO A 165 1.71 1.56 -17.33
CA PRO A 165 0.33 1.98 -17.55
C PRO A 165 -0.19 2.84 -16.38
N TYR A 166 0.29 4.08 -16.31
CA TYR A 166 -0.12 5.06 -15.30
C TYR A 166 -1.58 5.46 -15.45
N LYS A 167 -2.24 5.73 -14.32
CA LYS A 167 -3.58 6.32 -14.31
C LYS A 167 -3.51 7.84 -14.38
N ASN A 168 -4.39 8.43 -15.17
CA ASN A 168 -4.51 9.88 -15.30
C ASN A 168 -5.52 10.50 -14.31
N GLU A 169 -6.41 9.68 -13.75
CA GLU A 169 -7.43 10.13 -12.81
C GLU A 169 -7.67 9.09 -11.71
N ASN A 170 -8.11 9.58 -10.56
CA ASN A 170 -8.47 8.74 -9.42
C ASN A 170 -9.99 8.59 -9.34
N ASP A 171 -10.49 7.40 -9.68
CA ASP A 171 -11.92 7.09 -9.69
C ASP A 171 -12.47 6.69 -8.30
N MET A 172 -11.63 6.75 -7.26
CA MET A 172 -11.99 6.46 -5.87
C MET A 172 -12.23 7.72 -5.04
N GLN A 173 -12.18 8.93 -5.62
CA GLN A 173 -12.31 10.19 -4.86
C GLN A 173 -13.60 10.29 -4.03
N TRP A 174 -14.70 9.69 -4.50
CA TRP A 174 -15.97 9.60 -3.78
C TRP A 174 -15.87 8.94 -2.39
N VAL A 175 -14.81 8.16 -2.13
CA VAL A 175 -14.57 7.52 -0.84
C VAL A 175 -14.36 8.55 0.26
N SER A 176 -13.76 9.71 -0.06
CA SER A 176 -13.60 10.81 0.89
C SER A 176 -14.96 11.32 1.38
N ASP A 177 -15.88 11.56 0.44
CA ASP A 177 -17.26 11.97 0.74
C ASP A 177 -18.04 10.91 1.50
N PHE A 178 -17.82 9.64 1.19
CA PHE A 178 -18.38 8.55 1.98
C PHE A 178 -17.84 8.58 3.42
N CYS A 179 -16.53 8.77 3.58
CA CYS A 179 -15.86 8.75 4.89
C CYS A 179 -16.23 9.97 5.77
N SER A 180 -16.52 11.12 5.18
CA SER A 180 -16.92 12.33 5.90
C SER A 180 -18.21 12.13 6.69
N THR A 181 -19.14 11.33 6.15
CA THR A 181 -20.42 11.00 6.78
C THR A 181 -20.40 9.69 7.58
N CYS A 182 -19.48 8.76 7.29
CA CYS A 182 -19.47 7.45 7.94
C CYS A 182 -18.89 7.45 9.36
N GLY A 183 -17.68 8.00 9.56
CA GLY A 183 -17.06 8.20 10.88
C GLY A 183 -16.77 6.96 11.75
N ILE A 184 -17.26 5.76 11.44
CA ILE A 184 -17.30 4.62 12.37
C ILE A 184 -15.93 4.20 12.95
N CYS A 185 -14.84 4.44 12.21
CA CYS A 185 -13.47 4.16 12.67
C CYS A 185 -13.03 5.08 13.81
N ILE A 186 -13.56 6.30 13.84
CA ILE A 186 -13.33 7.29 14.90
C ILE A 186 -14.18 6.91 16.10
N ASP A 187 -15.49 6.77 15.90
CA ASP A 187 -16.47 6.53 16.97
C ASP A 187 -16.16 5.29 17.80
N ARG A 188 -15.60 4.26 17.17
CA ARG A 188 -15.30 2.97 17.81
C ARG A 188 -13.81 2.73 18.03
N CYS A 189 -12.98 3.77 17.94
CA CYS A 189 -11.56 3.65 18.26
C CYS A 189 -11.40 3.43 19.78
N PRO A 190 -10.86 2.28 20.23
CA PRO A 190 -10.73 2.00 21.67
C PRO A 190 -9.79 2.99 22.38
N GLU A 191 -8.78 3.49 21.66
CA GLU A 191 -7.76 4.41 22.19
C GLU A 191 -8.10 5.89 21.97
N LYS A 192 -9.26 6.21 21.38
CA LYS A 192 -9.63 7.57 20.96
C LYS A 192 -8.49 8.25 20.16
N ALA A 193 -7.91 7.51 19.21
CA ALA A 193 -6.76 7.95 18.44
C ALA A 193 -7.09 8.93 17.30
N PHE A 194 -8.15 9.72 17.48
CA PHE A 194 -8.60 10.75 16.56
C PHE A 194 -9.03 11.97 17.38
N ASP A 195 -8.69 13.17 16.94
CA ASP A 195 -9.15 14.41 17.59
C ASP A 195 -10.59 14.77 17.20
N GLU A 196 -11.07 15.92 17.68
CA GLU A 196 -12.43 16.43 17.45
C GLU A 196 -12.74 16.67 15.96
N ASP A 197 -11.73 17.01 15.16
CA ASP A 197 -11.84 17.16 13.71
C ASP A 197 -11.73 15.82 12.96
N GLY A 198 -11.50 14.72 13.70
CA GLY A 198 -11.32 13.38 13.17
C GLY A 198 -9.94 13.12 12.58
N LYS A 199 -8.94 13.94 12.91
CA LYS A 199 -7.55 13.76 12.48
C LYS A 199 -6.86 12.74 13.37
N PHE A 200 -6.09 11.86 12.74
CA PHE A 200 -5.43 10.73 13.40
C PHE A 200 -4.31 11.18 14.35
N ILE A 201 -4.42 10.79 15.63
CA ILE A 201 -3.44 11.03 16.68
C ILE A 201 -2.57 9.78 16.87
N ARG A 202 -1.44 9.75 16.15
CA ARG A 202 -0.51 8.61 16.12
C ARG A 202 -0.10 8.08 17.50
N LYS A 203 0.16 8.96 18.47
CA LYS A 203 0.68 8.59 19.81
C LYS A 203 -0.30 7.74 20.63
N LEU A 204 -1.60 7.81 20.33
CA LEU A 204 -2.64 7.05 21.01
C LEU A 204 -2.90 5.71 20.33
N CYS A 205 -2.64 5.61 19.02
CA CYS A 205 -2.94 4.40 18.27
C CYS A 205 -2.00 3.24 18.63
N THR A 206 -2.58 2.12 19.06
CA THR A 206 -1.86 0.89 19.40
C THR A 206 -1.63 -0.05 18.21
N ALA A 207 -2.04 0.34 16.99
CA ALA A 207 -1.78 -0.45 15.78
C ALA A 207 -0.28 -0.71 15.61
N HIS A 208 0.55 0.33 15.74
CA HIS A 208 1.99 0.27 15.52
C HIS A 208 2.80 -0.37 16.66
N SER A 209 2.17 -0.70 17.80
CA SER A 209 2.84 -1.27 18.97
C SER A 209 2.29 -2.64 19.39
N GLN A 210 1.01 -2.90 19.14
CA GLN A 210 0.29 -4.10 19.61
C GLN A 210 -0.53 -4.79 18.50
N GLY A 211 -0.49 -4.29 17.25
CA GLY A 211 -1.26 -4.88 16.15
C GLY A 211 -2.77 -4.62 16.26
N CYS A 212 -3.19 -3.49 16.84
CA CYS A 212 -4.61 -3.12 16.81
C CYS A 212 -5.13 -2.92 15.37
N SER A 213 -6.22 -3.62 15.03
CA SER A 213 -6.84 -3.64 13.70
C SER A 213 -8.32 -3.22 13.75
N LYS A 214 -8.80 -2.71 14.89
CA LYS A 214 -10.24 -2.52 15.14
C LYS A 214 -10.93 -1.64 14.10
N CYS A 215 -10.28 -0.53 13.71
CA CYS A 215 -10.81 0.40 12.71
C CYS A 215 -10.99 -0.25 11.32
N VAL A 216 -10.07 -1.15 10.93
CA VAL A 216 -10.19 -1.94 9.70
C VAL A 216 -11.37 -2.90 9.80
N LEU A 217 -11.44 -3.70 10.87
CA LEU A 217 -12.46 -4.74 11.04
C LEU A 217 -13.90 -4.22 11.06
N ILE A 218 -14.11 -2.98 11.49
CA ILE A 218 -15.45 -2.36 11.54
C ILE A 218 -15.81 -1.58 10.28
N CYS A 219 -14.84 -1.28 9.41
CA CYS A 219 -15.05 -0.44 8.24
C CYS A 219 -16.00 -1.12 7.23
N PRO A 220 -16.95 -0.38 6.62
CA PRO A 220 -17.81 -0.91 5.57
C PRO A 220 -17.04 -1.50 4.39
N PHE A 221 -15.91 -0.87 4.00
CA PHE A 221 -15.08 -1.36 2.90
C PHE A 221 -14.45 -2.73 3.19
N TYR A 222 -14.05 -3.00 4.43
CA TYR A 222 -13.60 -4.33 4.83
C TYR A 222 -14.75 -5.33 4.89
N LYS A 223 -15.86 -4.97 5.54
CA LYS A 223 -16.99 -5.90 5.77
C LYS A 223 -17.77 -6.26 4.51
N GLN A 224 -17.91 -5.33 3.58
CA GLN A 224 -18.81 -5.45 2.44
C GLN A 224 -18.07 -5.46 1.09
N GLY A 225 -16.83 -4.98 1.06
CA GLY A 225 -16.07 -4.77 -0.17
C GLY A 225 -16.42 -3.45 -0.88
N TYR A 226 -15.48 -2.97 -1.69
CA TYR A 226 -15.58 -1.69 -2.40
C TYR A 226 -16.86 -1.57 -3.23
N GLU A 227 -17.15 -2.54 -4.10
CA GLU A 227 -18.28 -2.51 -5.02
C GLU A 227 -19.65 -2.39 -4.33
N LYS A 228 -19.84 -3.10 -3.22
CA LYS A 228 -21.11 -3.05 -2.47
C LYS A 228 -21.27 -1.69 -1.78
N VAL A 229 -20.20 -1.10 -1.27
CA VAL A 229 -20.22 0.23 -0.66
C VAL A 229 -20.47 1.29 -1.73
N LYS A 230 -19.78 1.23 -2.87
CA LYS A 230 -19.98 2.14 -4.01
C LYS A 230 -21.43 2.17 -4.47
N LYS A 231 -21.99 1.00 -4.76
CA LYS A 231 -23.39 0.87 -5.21
C LYS A 231 -24.39 1.45 -4.22
N ARG A 232 -24.13 1.35 -2.91
CA ARG A 232 -24.97 1.96 -1.87
C ARG A 232 -24.83 3.47 -1.81
N TYR A 233 -23.61 3.98 -1.95
CA TYR A 233 -23.34 5.41 -2.00
C TYR A 233 -24.02 6.06 -3.22
N ASP A 234 -23.85 5.51 -4.42
CA ASP A 234 -24.43 6.08 -5.65
C ASP A 234 -25.97 6.09 -5.63
N ARG A 235 -26.60 5.08 -5.00
CA ARG A 235 -28.06 5.06 -4.81
C ARG A 235 -28.56 6.16 -3.88
N LYS A 236 -27.75 6.58 -2.90
CA LYS A 236 -28.10 7.70 -2.02
C LYS A 236 -27.96 9.04 -2.72
N GLN A 237 -26.97 9.20 -3.60
CA GLN A 237 -26.75 10.45 -4.35
C GLN A 237 -27.84 10.73 -5.40
N LYS A 238 -28.58 9.70 -5.83
CA LYS A 238 -29.69 9.81 -6.79
C LYS A 238 -31.05 10.08 -6.13
N ARG A 239 -31.11 10.17 -4.81
CA ARG A 239 -32.33 10.46 -4.04
C ARG A 239 -32.30 11.89 -3.55
#